data_AF-A0A6N6T3C8-F1
#
_entry.id   AF-A0A6N6T3C8-F1
#
_cell.length_a   1.000
_cell.length_b   1.000
_cell.length_c   1.000
_cell.angle_alpha   90.00
_cell.angle_beta   90.00
_cell.angle_gamma   90.00
#
_symmetry.space_group_name_H-M   'P 1'
#
loop_
_entity.id
_entity.type
_entity.pdbx_description
1 polymer ?
#
loop_
_entity_poly.entity_id
_entity_poly.type
_entity_poly.pdbx_seq_one_letter_code
_entity_poly.pdbx_strand_id
1 'polypeptide(L)'
;MRCHYLSDLHLETQDFARRLPGGDVLIIAGDLCHARCLDPARTDKYSIDQRARVMRFIDEARRNFAHVLMIPGNHEHYDGVFEDTVRLLRRHLPGVTVLDDETTEIDGVRFFGSTLWSDFDGGSEACMNGVRRRMGEFFFVKTRSRDSEGNETFAKFRPENAFAAHEKAWSALIGAVTEQAGEPTIVITHHAPSLQGLNPKFKGNGLHGAYASALDDKIAALSGVPVWVHGHTHIARTYRIGATSVRSNALGFESKGHGAQGFATAACFEV
;
A
#
# COMPACT_ATOMS: atom_id res chain seq x y z
N MET A 1 -16.48 -13.57 -8.10
CA MET A 1 -16.09 -13.19 -6.72
C MET A 1 -16.14 -11.68 -6.61
N ARG A 2 -16.88 -11.14 -5.62
CA ARG A 2 -17.02 -9.69 -5.41
C ARG A 2 -15.93 -9.15 -4.49
N CYS A 3 -15.01 -8.39 -5.07
CA CYS A 3 -13.89 -7.77 -4.37
C CYS A 3 -14.15 -6.29 -4.14
N HIS A 4 -14.27 -5.88 -2.88
CA HIS A 4 -14.27 -4.48 -2.47
C HIS A 4 -12.85 -3.99 -2.21
N TYR A 5 -12.59 -2.70 -2.44
CA TYR A 5 -11.25 -2.16 -2.27
C TYR A 5 -11.25 -0.72 -1.76
N LEU A 6 -10.26 -0.41 -0.91
CA LEU A 6 -10.01 0.91 -0.36
C LEU A 6 -8.54 1.04 0.09
N SER A 7 -8.09 2.26 0.35
CA SER A 7 -6.77 2.56 0.90
C SER A 7 -6.76 3.92 1.59
N ASP A 8 -5.63 4.25 2.22
CA ASP A 8 -5.34 5.61 2.72
C ASP A 8 -6.39 6.09 3.72
N LEU A 9 -6.85 5.19 4.61
CA LEU A 9 -7.82 5.55 5.65
C LEU A 9 -7.17 6.39 6.76
N HIS A 10 -5.86 6.28 6.92
CA HIS A 10 -5.06 7.02 7.89
C HIS A 10 -5.61 7.00 9.32
N LEU A 11 -5.99 5.80 9.81
CA LEU A 11 -6.58 5.64 11.15
C LEU A 11 -5.58 5.99 12.26
N GLU A 12 -4.32 6.25 11.94
CA GLU A 12 -3.38 6.90 12.85
C GLU A 12 -3.82 8.30 13.30
N THR A 13 -4.56 9.04 12.48
CA THR A 13 -4.89 10.46 12.75
C THR A 13 -6.37 10.82 12.63
N GLN A 14 -7.22 9.94 12.10
CA GLN A 14 -8.65 10.24 11.94
C GLN A 14 -9.55 9.02 12.15
N ASP A 15 -10.81 9.27 12.49
CA ASP A 15 -11.84 8.24 12.56
C ASP A 15 -12.41 7.92 11.18
N PHE A 16 -12.87 6.68 11.01
CA PHE A 16 -13.62 6.23 9.84
C PHE A 16 -15.01 5.79 10.27
N ALA A 17 -16.00 6.67 10.08
CA ALA A 17 -17.38 6.46 10.55
C ALA A 17 -18.31 5.82 9.51
N ARG A 18 -17.81 5.52 8.30
CA ARG A 18 -18.59 4.93 7.22
C ARG A 18 -18.72 3.43 7.42
N ARG A 19 -19.91 2.89 7.15
CA ARG A 19 -20.13 1.44 7.16
C ARG A 19 -19.49 0.78 5.95
N LEU A 20 -18.87 -0.36 6.19
CA LEU A 20 -18.40 -1.23 5.13
C LEU A 20 -19.59 -2.03 4.56
N PRO A 21 -19.64 -2.26 3.24
CA PRO A 21 -20.55 -3.24 2.67
C PRO A 21 -20.11 -4.65 3.08
N GLY A 22 -20.85 -5.66 2.64
CA GLY A 22 -20.38 -7.06 2.70
C GLY A 22 -20.02 -7.59 1.32
N GLY A 23 -19.16 -8.61 1.27
CA GLY A 23 -18.69 -9.20 0.02
C GLY A 23 -17.77 -10.39 0.28
N ASP A 24 -17.14 -10.90 -0.78
CA ASP A 24 -16.26 -12.06 -0.66
C ASP A 24 -14.89 -11.62 -0.12
N VAL A 25 -14.31 -10.60 -0.73
CA VAL A 25 -12.97 -10.09 -0.38
C VAL A 25 -13.02 -8.57 -0.14
N LEU A 26 -12.40 -8.12 0.96
CA LEU A 26 -12.00 -6.72 1.14
C LEU A 26 -10.49 -6.58 0.91
N ILE A 27 -10.11 -5.67 0.04
CA ILE A 27 -8.72 -5.29 -0.24
C ILE A 27 -8.44 -3.95 0.45
N ILE A 28 -7.44 -3.94 1.34
CA ILE A 28 -6.88 -2.75 1.99
C ILE A 28 -5.52 -2.47 1.35
N ALA A 29 -5.48 -1.55 0.39
CA ALA A 29 -4.28 -1.23 -0.40
C ALA A 29 -3.37 -0.20 0.30
N GLY A 30 -3.04 -0.45 1.57
CA GLY A 30 -2.08 0.33 2.36
C GLY A 30 -2.64 1.59 3.03
N ASP A 31 -1.80 2.18 3.88
CA ASP A 31 -2.04 3.40 4.66
C ASP A 31 -3.31 3.34 5.51
N LEU A 32 -3.45 2.23 6.22
CA LEU A 32 -4.45 2.04 7.27
C LEU A 32 -3.97 2.65 8.59
N CYS A 33 -2.69 2.47 8.95
CA CYS A 33 -2.14 2.81 10.26
C CYS A 33 -0.60 2.83 10.29
N HIS A 34 0.01 3.16 11.42
CA HIS A 34 1.40 2.84 11.76
C HIS A 34 1.45 1.46 12.44
N ALA A 35 2.09 0.46 11.83
CA ALA A 35 2.07 -0.92 12.33
C ALA A 35 2.61 -1.05 13.76
N ARG A 36 3.60 -0.22 14.12
CA ARG A 36 4.19 -0.19 15.47
C ARG A 36 3.20 0.18 16.57
N CYS A 37 2.13 0.93 16.26
CA CYS A 37 1.13 1.34 17.23
C CYS A 37 0.13 0.22 17.56
N LEU A 38 0.12 -0.86 16.77
CA LEU A 38 -0.70 -2.05 17.03
C LEU A 38 -0.17 -2.89 18.20
N ASP A 39 1.12 -2.77 18.52
CA ASP A 39 1.71 -3.47 19.67
C ASP A 39 1.11 -2.93 20.98
N PRO A 40 0.42 -3.75 21.78
CA PRO A 40 -0.15 -3.33 23.06
C PRO A 40 0.90 -2.90 24.09
N ALA A 41 2.18 -3.25 23.90
CA ALA A 41 3.27 -2.74 24.73
C ALA A 41 3.45 -1.22 24.60
N ARG A 42 2.92 -0.60 23.53
CA ARG A 42 2.86 0.86 23.39
C ARG A 42 1.60 1.40 24.07
N THR A 43 1.85 2.06 25.20
CA THR A 43 0.81 2.63 26.07
C THR A 43 0.69 4.15 25.99
N ASP A 44 1.41 4.80 25.07
CA ASP A 44 1.19 6.21 24.78
C ASP A 44 -0.21 6.44 24.19
N LYS A 45 -0.83 7.58 24.51
CA LYS A 45 -2.22 7.88 24.12
C LYS A 45 -2.44 7.77 22.60
N TYR A 46 -1.47 8.22 21.82
CA TYR A 46 -1.52 8.16 20.36
C TYR A 46 -1.65 6.72 19.86
N SER A 47 -0.80 5.81 20.37
CA SER A 47 -0.84 4.39 20.01
C SER A 47 -2.13 3.71 20.47
N ILE A 48 -2.62 4.02 21.68
CA ILE A 48 -3.89 3.48 22.20
C ILE A 48 -5.07 3.90 21.31
N ASP A 49 -5.20 5.19 21.02
CA ASP A 49 -6.33 5.73 20.25
C ASP A 49 -6.33 5.19 18.81
N GLN A 50 -5.15 5.15 18.17
CA GLN A 50 -4.98 4.58 16.83
C GLN A 50 -5.34 3.10 16.82
N ARG A 51 -4.79 2.30 17.73
CA ARG A 51 -5.09 0.86 17.80
C ARG A 51 -6.58 0.63 18.00
N ALA A 52 -7.24 1.43 18.83
CA ALA A 52 -8.69 1.34 19.01
C ALA A 52 -9.46 1.63 17.70
N ARG A 53 -9.03 2.62 16.89
CA ARG A 53 -9.62 2.88 15.58
C ARG A 53 -9.41 1.73 14.60
N VAL A 54 -8.18 1.21 14.50
CA VAL A 54 -7.84 0.10 13.62
C VAL A 54 -8.62 -1.16 13.97
N MET A 55 -8.64 -1.56 15.25
CA MET A 55 -9.35 -2.77 15.67
C MET A 55 -10.86 -2.68 15.40
N ARG A 56 -11.49 -1.52 15.64
CA ARG A 56 -12.91 -1.31 15.27
C ARG A 56 -13.16 -1.52 13.77
N PHE A 57 -12.28 -0.98 12.93
CA PHE A 57 -12.38 -1.15 11.47
C PHE A 57 -12.21 -2.61 11.06
N ILE A 58 -11.19 -3.28 11.59
CA ILE A 58 -10.86 -4.68 11.26
C ILE A 58 -11.95 -5.63 11.74
N ASP A 59 -12.55 -5.39 12.91
CA ASP A 59 -13.68 -6.16 13.43
C ASP A 59 -14.94 -5.99 12.57
N GLU A 60 -15.17 -4.81 11.96
CA GLU A 60 -16.25 -4.64 10.98
C GLU A 60 -15.92 -5.34 9.65
N ALA A 61 -14.70 -5.19 9.14
CA ALA A 61 -14.25 -5.85 7.92
C ALA A 61 -14.41 -7.37 8.01
N ARG A 62 -13.93 -7.99 9.09
CA ARG A 62 -14.01 -9.45 9.30
C ARG A 62 -15.43 -9.98 9.52
N ARG A 63 -16.36 -9.12 9.94
CA ARG A 63 -17.78 -9.50 10.04
C ARG A 63 -18.49 -9.43 8.69
N ASN A 64 -18.08 -8.52 7.83
CA ASN A 64 -18.78 -8.24 6.58
C ASN A 64 -18.18 -8.98 5.38
N PHE A 65 -16.93 -9.42 5.45
CA PHE A 65 -16.20 -10.07 4.36
C PHE A 65 -15.67 -11.44 4.76
N ALA A 66 -15.74 -12.40 3.83
CA ALA A 66 -15.16 -13.73 4.04
C ALA A 66 -13.63 -13.68 4.15
N HIS A 67 -13.00 -12.82 3.35
CA HIS A 67 -11.55 -12.59 3.36
C HIS A 67 -11.20 -11.11 3.44
N VAL A 68 -10.19 -10.79 4.23
CA VAL A 68 -9.61 -9.43 4.31
C VAL A 68 -8.15 -9.52 3.91
N LEU A 69 -7.80 -8.94 2.76
CA LEU A 69 -6.46 -8.79 2.26
C LEU A 69 -5.93 -7.40 2.60
N MET A 70 -4.67 -7.33 3.02
CA MET A 70 -3.99 -6.07 3.27
C MET A 70 -2.57 -6.12 2.70
N ILE A 71 -2.10 -5.00 2.18
CA ILE A 71 -0.68 -4.73 1.95
C ILE A 71 -0.26 -3.55 2.83
N PRO A 72 1.02 -3.42 3.21
CA PRO A 72 1.53 -2.19 3.78
C PRO A 72 1.62 -1.08 2.71
N GLY A 73 1.22 0.12 3.10
CA GLY A 73 1.63 1.36 2.46
C GLY A 73 2.87 1.96 3.14
N ASN A 74 3.21 3.21 2.83
CA ASN A 74 4.39 3.83 3.45
C ASN A 74 4.14 4.20 4.92
N HIS A 75 2.90 4.52 5.31
CA HIS A 75 2.55 4.87 6.69
C HIS A 75 2.61 3.68 7.65
N GLU A 76 2.41 2.44 7.17
CA GLU A 76 2.60 1.25 8.00
C GLU A 76 4.00 1.16 8.62
N HIS A 77 5.01 1.70 7.94
CA HIS A 77 6.40 1.70 8.41
C HIS A 77 6.75 2.85 9.37
N TYR A 78 5.90 3.87 9.51
CA TYR A 78 6.22 5.07 10.30
C TYR A 78 6.46 4.75 11.77
N ASP A 79 7.42 5.48 12.35
CA ASP A 79 7.97 5.30 13.71
C ASP A 79 8.57 3.91 13.96
N GLY A 80 8.71 3.10 12.91
CA GLY A 80 9.11 1.71 12.93
C GLY A 80 10.48 1.43 12.34
N VAL A 81 10.75 0.14 12.23
CA VAL A 81 11.89 -0.43 11.51
C VAL A 81 11.29 -1.12 10.28
N PHE A 82 11.76 -0.75 9.09
CA PHE A 82 11.21 -1.17 7.81
C PHE A 82 10.95 -2.67 7.73
N GLU A 83 11.94 -3.46 8.16
CA GLU A 83 11.94 -4.93 8.11
C GLU A 83 11.03 -5.59 9.16
N ASP A 84 10.50 -4.83 10.12
CA ASP A 84 9.63 -5.33 11.18
C ASP A 84 8.14 -5.14 10.89
N THR A 85 7.79 -4.24 9.98
CA THR A 85 6.42 -3.79 9.71
C THR A 85 5.47 -4.95 9.44
N VAL A 86 5.78 -5.81 8.47
CA VAL A 86 4.89 -6.90 8.06
C VAL A 86 4.70 -7.93 9.16
N ARG A 87 5.77 -8.22 9.91
CA ARG A 87 5.71 -9.10 11.09
C ARG A 87 4.74 -8.54 12.14
N LEU A 88 4.79 -7.23 12.39
CA LEU A 88 3.89 -6.56 13.34
C LEU A 88 2.43 -6.59 12.85
N LEU A 89 2.18 -6.29 11.57
CA LEU A 89 0.84 -6.37 10.99
C LEU A 89 0.26 -7.77 11.13
N ARG A 90 0.98 -8.81 10.67
CA ARG A 90 0.55 -10.22 10.78
C ARG A 90 0.31 -10.66 12.23
N ARG A 91 1.13 -10.18 13.17
CA ARG A 91 0.99 -10.50 14.60
C ARG A 91 -0.25 -9.86 15.22
N HIS A 92 -0.54 -8.61 14.87
CA HIS A 92 -1.54 -7.80 15.59
C HIS A 92 -2.88 -7.67 14.85
N LEU A 93 -2.98 -8.14 13.60
CA LEU A 93 -4.21 -8.19 12.82
C LEU A 93 -4.60 -9.64 12.49
N PRO A 94 -4.91 -10.48 13.50
CA PRO A 94 -5.30 -11.86 13.24
C PRO A 94 -6.58 -11.93 12.39
N GLY A 95 -6.58 -12.83 11.41
CA GLY A 95 -7.68 -12.97 10.45
C GLY A 95 -7.64 -11.97 9.28
N VAL A 96 -6.54 -11.22 9.14
CA VAL A 96 -6.20 -10.46 7.93
C VAL A 96 -5.01 -11.12 7.25
N THR A 97 -5.11 -11.38 5.96
CA THR A 97 -3.98 -11.87 5.16
C THR A 97 -3.16 -10.67 4.71
N VAL A 98 -1.96 -10.52 5.27
CA VAL A 98 -1.05 -9.43 4.94
C VAL A 98 0.00 -9.91 3.93
N LEU A 99 -0.02 -9.31 2.74
CA LEU A 99 0.88 -9.61 1.62
C LEU A 99 2.01 -8.58 1.53
N ASP A 100 3.22 -9.04 1.23
CA ASP A 100 4.42 -8.22 1.00
C ASP A 100 5.37 -8.92 0.01
N ASP A 101 5.31 -8.51 -1.26
CA ASP A 101 6.00 -9.13 -2.40
C ASP A 101 5.65 -10.61 -2.60
N GLU A 102 4.41 -11.00 -2.30
CA GLU A 102 3.97 -12.40 -2.33
C GLU A 102 2.55 -12.55 -2.88
N THR A 103 2.18 -13.80 -3.17
CA THR A 103 0.86 -14.16 -3.70
C THR A 103 0.07 -14.99 -2.70
N THR A 104 -1.25 -14.81 -2.69
CA THR A 104 -2.21 -15.73 -2.08
C THR A 104 -3.28 -16.13 -3.09
N GLU A 105 -3.95 -17.24 -2.84
CA GLU A 105 -5.06 -17.72 -3.65
C GLU A 105 -6.30 -17.85 -2.78
N ILE A 106 -7.42 -17.32 -3.26
CA ILE A 106 -8.73 -17.40 -2.61
C ILE A 106 -9.70 -17.90 -3.67
N ASP A 107 -10.36 -19.03 -3.41
CA ASP A 107 -11.36 -19.64 -4.30
C ASP A 107 -10.93 -19.71 -5.79
N GLY A 108 -9.67 -20.05 -6.05
CA GLY A 108 -9.11 -20.16 -7.39
C GLY A 108 -8.73 -18.81 -8.05
N VAL A 109 -8.80 -17.70 -7.32
CA VAL A 109 -8.36 -16.37 -7.77
C VAL A 109 -7.06 -16.00 -7.07
N ARG A 110 -6.04 -15.63 -7.86
CA ARG A 110 -4.72 -15.24 -7.35
C ARG A 110 -4.65 -13.74 -7.07
N PHE A 111 -4.03 -13.39 -5.96
CA PHE A 111 -3.79 -12.01 -5.53
C PHE A 111 -2.32 -11.83 -5.22
N PHE A 112 -1.63 -10.96 -5.97
CA PHE A 112 -0.29 -10.51 -5.64
C PHE A 112 -0.36 -9.18 -4.88
N GLY A 113 0.36 -9.07 -3.77
CA GLY A 113 0.39 -7.85 -2.95
C GLY A 113 1.80 -7.35 -2.65
N SER A 114 2.02 -6.05 -2.79
CA SER A 114 3.28 -5.38 -2.42
C SER A 114 3.05 -3.90 -2.12
N THR A 115 3.90 -3.26 -1.31
CA THR A 115 3.92 -1.78 -1.26
C THR A 115 4.26 -1.17 -2.63
N LEU A 116 4.98 -1.92 -3.47
CA LEU A 116 5.69 -1.52 -4.70
C LEU A 116 6.79 -0.48 -4.49
N TRP A 117 6.62 0.47 -3.57
CA TRP A 117 7.47 1.67 -3.44
C TRP A 117 7.63 2.43 -4.77
N SER A 118 8.14 3.66 -4.71
CA SER A 118 8.36 4.41 -5.94
C SER A 118 9.68 4.04 -6.62
N ASP A 119 9.69 4.06 -7.94
CA ASP A 119 10.90 3.93 -8.75
C ASP A 119 11.71 5.24 -8.85
N PHE A 120 11.18 6.37 -8.37
CA PHE A 120 11.81 7.69 -8.45
C PHE A 120 12.21 8.08 -9.87
N ASP A 121 11.28 7.93 -10.81
CA ASP A 121 11.50 8.20 -12.25
C ASP A 121 12.63 7.31 -12.81
N GLY A 122 12.53 6.00 -12.60
CA GLY A 122 13.52 5.02 -13.07
C GLY A 122 14.89 5.13 -12.41
N GLY A 123 14.95 5.44 -11.11
CA GLY A 123 16.19 5.53 -10.34
C GLY A 123 16.94 6.86 -10.51
N SER A 124 16.24 7.93 -10.87
CA SER A 124 16.83 9.25 -11.07
C SER A 124 17.42 9.79 -9.77
N GLU A 125 18.74 10.02 -9.75
CA GLU A 125 19.43 10.60 -8.60
C GLU A 125 18.89 11.99 -8.24
N ALA A 126 18.54 12.79 -9.26
CA ALA A 126 17.94 14.10 -9.06
C ALA A 126 16.57 14.00 -8.36
N CYS A 127 15.73 13.04 -8.77
CA CYS A 127 14.44 12.78 -8.14
C CYS A 127 14.63 12.32 -6.68
N MET A 128 15.46 11.30 -6.46
CA MET A 128 15.78 10.77 -5.13
C MET A 128 16.31 11.86 -4.18
N ASN A 129 17.23 12.70 -4.64
CA ASN A 129 17.75 13.81 -3.85
C ASN A 129 16.68 14.88 -3.55
N GLY A 130 15.79 15.16 -4.50
CA GLY A 130 14.68 16.08 -4.33
C GLY A 130 13.66 15.62 -3.27
N VAL A 131 13.39 14.32 -3.19
CA VAL A 131 12.37 13.75 -2.29
C VAL A 131 12.91 13.43 -0.89
N ARG A 132 14.23 13.19 -0.75
CA ARG A 132 14.90 12.75 0.50
C ARG A 132 14.54 13.58 1.74
N ARG A 133 14.29 14.88 1.56
CA ARG A 133 13.98 15.82 2.65
C ARG A 133 12.53 16.34 2.61
N ARG A 134 11.67 15.74 1.80
CA ARG A 134 10.30 16.20 1.56
C ARG A 134 9.24 15.13 1.82
N MET A 135 9.62 13.86 1.84
CA MET A 135 8.72 12.74 2.10
C MET A 135 8.88 12.20 3.53
N GLY A 136 7.76 11.91 4.19
CA GLY A 136 7.71 11.56 5.61
C GLY A 136 8.42 10.25 5.95
N GLU A 137 8.38 9.27 5.05
CA GLU A 137 9.03 7.97 5.26
C GLU A 137 10.53 8.10 5.55
N PHE A 138 11.20 9.10 4.96
CA PHE A 138 12.65 9.30 5.15
C PHE A 138 13.00 10.04 6.46
N PHE A 139 11.98 10.45 7.22
CA PHE A 139 12.11 11.02 8.57
C PHE A 139 11.66 10.05 9.66
N PHE A 140 10.58 9.32 9.42
CA PHE A 140 9.90 8.52 10.45
C PHE A 140 10.23 7.03 10.38
N VAL A 141 10.84 6.53 9.29
CA VAL A 141 11.20 5.12 9.14
C VAL A 141 12.69 4.90 9.38
N LYS A 142 13.00 3.84 10.11
CA LYS A 142 14.37 3.31 10.25
C LYS A 142 14.53 2.01 9.47
N THR A 143 15.75 1.63 9.17
CA THR A 143 16.11 0.34 8.56
C THR A 143 17.30 -0.25 9.31
N ARG A 144 17.41 -1.58 9.33
CA ARG A 144 18.55 -2.27 9.95
C ARG A 144 19.83 -1.96 9.18
N SER A 145 20.90 -1.71 9.93
CA SER A 145 22.24 -1.49 9.41
C SER A 145 23.24 -2.26 10.27
N ARG A 146 24.52 -2.26 9.88
CA ARG A 146 25.62 -2.76 10.70
C ARG A 146 26.66 -1.68 10.91
N ASP A 147 27.28 -1.66 12.09
CA ASP A 147 28.47 -0.85 12.33
C ASP A 147 29.73 -1.54 11.78
N SER A 148 30.90 -0.92 11.96
CA SER A 148 32.19 -1.46 11.51
C SER A 148 32.59 -2.77 12.19
N GLU A 149 31.98 -3.09 13.34
CA GLU A 149 32.22 -4.33 14.09
C GLU A 149 31.18 -5.42 13.75
N GLY A 150 30.20 -5.10 12.90
CA GLY A 150 29.15 -6.01 12.46
C GLY A 150 27.93 -6.07 13.38
N ASN A 151 27.86 -5.25 14.44
CA ASN A 151 26.71 -5.21 15.35
C ASN A 151 25.50 -4.57 14.65
N GLU A 152 24.30 -5.04 14.99
CA GLU A 152 23.06 -4.44 14.46
C GLU A 152 22.90 -3.01 14.98
N THR A 153 22.67 -2.09 14.05
CA THR A 153 22.33 -0.69 14.32
C THR A 153 21.11 -0.29 13.48
N PHE A 154 20.62 0.93 13.68
CA PHE A 154 19.52 1.46 12.88
C PHE A 154 19.96 2.71 12.13
N ALA A 155 19.73 2.72 10.83
CA ALA A 155 19.89 3.88 9.97
C ALA A 155 18.52 4.50 9.65
N LYS A 156 18.51 5.74 9.17
CA LYS A 156 17.31 6.33 8.58
C LYS A 156 17.02 5.63 7.25
N PHE A 157 15.77 5.30 6.99
CA PHE A 157 15.33 4.84 5.68
C PHE A 157 15.51 5.95 4.64
N ARG A 158 15.96 5.59 3.44
CA ARG A 158 16.33 6.52 2.37
C ARG A 158 15.65 6.16 1.03
N PRO A 159 15.59 7.11 0.07
CA PRO A 159 15.12 6.83 -1.27
C PRO A 159 15.81 5.62 -1.91
N GLU A 160 17.10 5.42 -1.66
CA GLU A 160 17.84 4.24 -2.16
C GLU A 160 17.28 2.93 -1.60
N ASN A 161 16.86 2.91 -0.34
CA ASN A 161 16.25 1.72 0.25
C ASN A 161 14.87 1.46 -0.36
N ALA A 162 14.07 2.50 -0.57
CA ALA A 162 12.77 2.41 -1.23
C ALA A 162 12.91 1.97 -2.69
N PHE A 163 13.91 2.46 -3.42
CA PHE A 163 14.18 2.07 -4.80
C PHE A 163 14.61 0.60 -4.90
N ALA A 164 15.48 0.14 -3.98
CA ALA A 164 15.84 -1.28 -3.91
C ALA A 164 14.62 -2.17 -3.58
N ALA A 165 13.74 -1.71 -2.69
CA ALA A 165 12.48 -2.38 -2.42
C ALA A 165 11.56 -2.42 -3.65
N HIS A 166 11.53 -1.35 -4.45
CA HIS A 166 10.80 -1.30 -5.72
C HIS A 166 11.30 -2.33 -6.72
N GLU A 167 12.60 -2.40 -6.94
CA GLU A 167 13.18 -3.38 -7.89
C GLU A 167 12.87 -4.82 -7.47
N LYS A 168 12.96 -5.11 -6.17
CA LYS A 168 12.58 -6.41 -5.60
C LYS A 168 11.10 -6.70 -5.82
N ALA A 169 10.22 -5.76 -5.48
CA ALA A 169 8.78 -5.90 -5.64
C ALA A 169 8.38 -6.14 -7.10
N TRP A 170 8.97 -5.37 -8.01
CA TRP A 170 8.75 -5.53 -9.45
C TRP A 170 9.21 -6.90 -9.94
N SER A 171 10.40 -7.35 -9.53
CA SER A 171 10.89 -8.69 -9.87
C SER A 171 9.97 -9.80 -9.36
N ALA A 172 9.52 -9.71 -8.10
CA ALA A 172 8.60 -10.67 -7.50
C ALA A 172 7.24 -10.71 -8.22
N LEU A 173 6.71 -9.55 -8.60
CA LEU A 173 5.48 -9.46 -9.39
C LEU A 173 5.63 -10.16 -10.75
N ILE A 174 6.72 -9.89 -11.46
CA ILE A 174 6.99 -10.52 -12.77
C ILE A 174 7.11 -12.03 -12.60
N GLY A 175 7.81 -12.52 -11.57
CA GLY A 175 7.86 -13.94 -11.25
C GLY A 175 6.46 -14.53 -11.02
N ALA A 176 5.66 -13.90 -10.15
CA ALA A 176 4.32 -14.38 -9.80
C ALA A 176 3.36 -14.45 -10.99
N VAL A 177 3.46 -13.51 -11.93
CA VAL A 177 2.61 -13.46 -13.14
C VAL A 177 3.12 -14.42 -14.22
N THR A 178 4.44 -14.61 -14.35
CA THR A 178 5.00 -15.49 -15.40
C THR A 178 5.00 -16.96 -15.02
N GLU A 179 5.18 -17.32 -13.74
CA GLU A 179 5.18 -18.72 -13.26
C GLU A 179 3.85 -19.45 -13.51
N GLN A 180 2.73 -18.72 -13.54
CA GLN A 180 1.40 -19.26 -13.82
C GLN A 180 0.77 -18.51 -15.01
N ALA A 181 1.55 -18.38 -16.08
CA ALA A 181 1.11 -17.69 -17.29
C ALA A 181 -0.25 -18.25 -17.77
N GLY A 182 -1.25 -17.38 -17.86
CA GLY A 182 -2.62 -17.74 -18.27
C GLY A 182 -3.64 -17.73 -17.13
N GLU A 183 -3.21 -17.77 -15.86
CA GLU A 183 -4.11 -17.62 -14.72
C GLU A 183 -4.27 -16.15 -14.33
N PRO A 184 -5.51 -15.63 -14.24
CA PRO A 184 -5.76 -14.26 -13.82
C PRO A 184 -5.19 -13.97 -12.43
N THR A 185 -4.31 -12.97 -12.34
CA THR A 185 -3.73 -12.48 -11.09
C THR A 185 -4.16 -11.04 -10.87
N ILE A 186 -4.85 -10.80 -9.75
CA ILE A 186 -5.18 -9.45 -9.30
C ILE A 186 -3.96 -8.88 -8.59
N VAL A 187 -3.52 -7.70 -9.03
CA VAL A 187 -2.36 -7.05 -8.44
C VAL A 187 -2.83 -5.95 -7.48
N ILE A 188 -2.23 -5.90 -6.30
CA ILE A 188 -2.50 -4.90 -5.27
C ILE A 188 -1.18 -4.23 -4.92
N THR A 189 -1.07 -2.94 -5.23
CA THR A 189 0.07 -2.12 -4.82
C THR A 189 -0.37 -0.96 -3.94
N HIS A 190 0.54 -0.37 -3.16
CA HIS A 190 0.20 0.88 -2.49
C HIS A 190 0.57 2.07 -3.38
N HIS A 191 1.84 2.15 -3.80
CA HIS A 191 2.29 3.19 -4.72
C HIS A 191 1.62 3.02 -6.10
N ALA A 192 1.33 4.15 -6.74
CA ALA A 192 0.64 4.17 -8.02
C ALA A 192 1.58 3.69 -9.14
N PRO A 193 1.14 2.76 -9.99
CA PRO A 193 2.00 2.16 -11.02
C PRO A 193 1.98 2.97 -12.33
N SER A 194 1.33 4.14 -12.35
CA SER A 194 1.25 5.04 -13.50
C SER A 194 0.96 6.48 -13.06
N LEU A 195 1.47 7.44 -13.81
CA LEU A 195 1.17 8.87 -13.62
C LEU A 195 -0.31 9.20 -13.85
N GLN A 196 -1.07 8.33 -14.52
CA GLN A 196 -2.53 8.48 -14.66
C GLN A 196 -3.26 8.39 -13.30
N GLY A 197 -2.66 7.68 -12.33
CA GLY A 197 -3.13 7.59 -10.95
C GLY A 197 -2.68 8.75 -10.06
N LEU A 198 -1.87 9.69 -10.56
CA LEU A 198 -1.37 10.81 -9.77
C LEU A 198 -2.49 11.80 -9.42
N ASN A 199 -2.50 12.28 -8.18
CA ASN A 199 -3.37 13.36 -7.77
C ASN A 199 -3.05 14.63 -8.57
N PRO A 200 -4.02 15.26 -9.26
CA PRO A 200 -3.78 16.52 -9.95
C PRO A 200 -3.22 17.62 -9.04
N LYS A 201 -3.52 17.60 -7.73
CA LYS A 201 -2.96 18.53 -6.75
C LYS A 201 -1.45 18.43 -6.57
N PHE A 202 -0.86 17.27 -6.87
CA PHE A 202 0.58 17.03 -6.77
C PHE A 202 1.29 17.18 -8.12
N LYS A 203 0.57 17.46 -9.20
CA LYS A 203 1.17 17.72 -10.51
C LYS A 203 2.04 18.98 -10.44
N GLY A 204 3.29 18.87 -10.88
CA GLY A 204 4.21 20.02 -10.99
C GLY A 204 4.92 20.45 -9.70
N ASN A 205 4.72 19.76 -8.56
CA ASN A 205 5.39 20.09 -7.30
C ASN A 205 6.84 19.54 -7.17
N GLY A 206 7.32 18.86 -8.22
CA GLY A 206 8.63 18.19 -8.27
C GLY A 206 8.75 16.92 -7.43
N LEU A 207 7.64 16.37 -6.92
CA LEU A 207 7.61 15.18 -6.07
C LEU A 207 6.84 14.00 -6.69
N HIS A 208 6.35 14.13 -7.92
CA HIS A 208 5.54 13.10 -8.59
C HIS A 208 6.20 11.71 -8.58
N GLY A 209 7.52 11.64 -8.80
CA GLY A 209 8.30 10.40 -8.72
C GLY A 209 8.42 9.80 -7.32
N ALA A 210 7.86 10.39 -6.26
CA ALA A 210 7.67 9.73 -4.96
C ALA A 210 6.26 9.15 -4.78
N TYR A 211 5.33 9.46 -5.67
CA TYR A 211 3.93 9.04 -5.57
C TYR A 211 3.55 7.99 -6.64
N ALA A 212 4.10 8.13 -7.84
CA ALA A 212 3.74 7.31 -8.98
C ALA A 212 4.94 7.01 -9.87
N SER A 213 5.01 5.78 -10.35
CA SER A 213 6.02 5.30 -11.30
C SER A 213 5.42 5.16 -12.69
N ALA A 214 6.13 5.56 -13.75
CA ALA A 214 5.64 5.51 -15.13
C ALA A 214 5.80 4.10 -15.75
N LEU A 215 5.10 3.10 -15.20
CA LEU A 215 5.25 1.69 -15.60
C LEU A 215 4.27 1.26 -16.70
N ASP A 216 3.61 2.21 -17.36
CA ASP A 216 2.54 1.96 -18.34
C ASP A 216 2.92 0.93 -19.41
N ASP A 217 4.10 1.08 -20.03
CA ASP A 217 4.59 0.15 -21.07
C ASP A 217 4.83 -1.26 -20.51
N LYS A 218 5.38 -1.35 -19.29
CA LYS A 218 5.65 -2.63 -18.64
C LYS A 218 4.36 -3.35 -18.29
N ILE A 219 3.36 -2.63 -17.79
CA ILE A 219 2.04 -3.17 -17.44
C ILE A 219 1.28 -3.58 -18.69
N ALA A 220 1.36 -2.77 -19.77
CA ALA A 220 0.70 -3.10 -21.03
C ALA A 220 1.23 -4.40 -21.66
N ALA A 221 2.49 -4.76 -21.37
CA ALA A 221 3.10 -6.02 -21.78
C ALA A 221 2.72 -7.23 -20.91
N LEU A 222 2.10 -7.02 -19.74
CA LEU A 222 1.64 -8.12 -18.89
C LEU A 222 0.36 -8.73 -19.46
N SER A 223 0.37 -10.05 -19.60
CA SER A 223 -0.84 -10.84 -19.79
C SER A 223 -1.27 -11.44 -18.45
N GLY A 224 -2.57 -11.71 -18.27
CA GLY A 224 -3.08 -12.33 -17.05
C GLY A 224 -3.25 -11.39 -15.85
N VAL A 225 -3.15 -10.07 -16.01
CA VAL A 225 -3.44 -9.10 -14.95
C VAL A 225 -4.71 -8.30 -15.30
N PRO A 226 -5.93 -8.81 -15.02
CA PRO A 226 -7.15 -8.12 -15.42
C PRO A 226 -7.42 -6.85 -14.58
N VAL A 227 -7.03 -6.86 -13.31
CA VAL A 227 -7.29 -5.77 -12.35
C VAL A 227 -6.02 -5.46 -11.56
N TRP A 228 -5.76 -4.17 -11.38
CA TRP A 228 -4.70 -3.65 -10.53
C TRP A 228 -5.28 -2.60 -9.58
N VAL A 229 -5.18 -2.81 -8.26
CA VAL A 229 -5.63 -1.87 -7.24
C VAL A 229 -4.43 -1.11 -6.68
N HIS A 230 -4.54 0.21 -6.52
CA HIS A 230 -3.53 1.02 -5.83
C HIS A 230 -4.09 2.11 -4.91
N GLY A 231 -3.23 2.67 -4.06
CA GLY A 231 -3.52 3.76 -3.13
C GLY A 231 -2.56 4.96 -3.30
N HIS A 232 -2.12 5.53 -2.16
CA HIS A 232 -1.06 6.56 -1.96
C HIS A 232 -1.38 7.95 -2.49
N THR A 233 -2.04 8.04 -3.63
CA THR A 233 -2.26 9.31 -4.34
C THR A 233 -3.50 10.05 -3.85
N HIS A 234 -4.24 9.52 -2.89
CA HIS A 234 -5.45 10.13 -2.32
C HIS A 234 -6.46 10.56 -3.39
N ILE A 235 -6.71 9.69 -4.37
CA ILE A 235 -7.78 9.85 -5.35
C ILE A 235 -8.62 8.57 -5.45
N ALA A 236 -9.88 8.74 -5.82
CA ALA A 236 -10.69 7.65 -6.35
C ALA A 236 -10.71 7.76 -7.88
N ARG A 237 -10.20 6.75 -8.59
CA ARG A 237 -10.10 6.76 -10.05
C ARG A 237 -10.01 5.35 -10.62
N THR A 238 -10.60 5.16 -11.80
CA THR A 238 -10.39 3.98 -12.63
C THR A 238 -9.84 4.42 -13.99
N TYR A 239 -8.83 3.73 -14.48
CA TYR A 239 -8.19 3.95 -15.78
C TYR A 239 -7.69 2.62 -16.36
N ARG A 240 -7.15 2.65 -17.57
CA ARG A 240 -6.76 1.44 -18.30
C ARG A 240 -5.35 1.56 -18.85
N ILE A 241 -4.57 0.49 -18.69
CA ILE A 241 -3.24 0.33 -19.29
C ILE A 241 -3.23 -1.03 -19.98
N GLY A 242 -3.10 -1.05 -21.31
CA GLY A 242 -3.25 -2.29 -22.07
C GLY A 242 -4.61 -2.97 -21.77
N ALA A 243 -4.58 -4.23 -21.35
CA ALA A 243 -5.76 -4.99 -20.93
C ALA A 243 -6.15 -4.76 -19.45
N THR A 244 -5.25 -4.20 -18.64
CA THR A 244 -5.40 -4.07 -17.18
C THR A 244 -6.31 -2.92 -16.79
N SER A 245 -7.34 -3.19 -15.98
CA SER A 245 -8.15 -2.18 -15.32
C SER A 245 -7.44 -1.73 -14.03
N VAL A 246 -6.85 -0.54 -14.05
CA VAL A 246 -6.17 0.04 -12.89
C VAL A 246 -7.14 0.90 -12.09
N ARG A 247 -7.18 0.71 -10.77
CA ARG A 247 -8.21 1.25 -9.88
C ARG A 247 -7.61 1.77 -8.59
N SER A 248 -8.10 2.90 -8.13
CA SER A 248 -7.80 3.45 -6.81
C SER A 248 -9.08 3.95 -6.15
N ASN A 249 -9.15 3.77 -4.83
CA ASN A 249 -10.22 4.25 -3.98
C ASN A 249 -9.61 4.70 -2.64
N ALA A 250 -8.65 5.62 -2.73
CA ALA A 250 -7.93 6.16 -1.59
C ALA A 250 -8.76 7.22 -0.88
N LEU A 251 -8.89 7.14 0.45
CA LEU A 251 -9.64 8.14 1.22
C LEU A 251 -8.82 9.43 1.40
N GLY A 252 -7.56 9.31 1.82
CA GLY A 252 -6.72 10.43 2.24
C GLY A 252 -7.17 11.05 3.57
N PHE A 253 -6.74 12.28 3.85
CA PHE A 253 -6.98 12.96 5.14
C PHE A 253 -8.25 13.82 5.13
N GLU A 254 -9.42 13.24 5.45
CA GLU A 254 -10.68 13.99 5.56
C GLU A 254 -10.63 15.07 6.65
N SER A 255 -10.02 14.73 7.79
CA SER A 255 -9.83 15.66 8.92
C SER A 255 -9.06 16.93 8.55
N LYS A 256 -8.30 16.90 7.45
CA LYS A 256 -7.52 18.03 6.92
C LYS A 256 -8.14 18.67 5.68
N GLY A 257 -9.39 18.33 5.34
CA GLY A 257 -10.04 18.81 4.10
C GLY A 257 -9.37 18.28 2.83
N HIS A 258 -8.66 17.15 2.94
CA HIS A 258 -7.91 16.52 1.86
C HIS A 258 -8.43 15.11 1.54
N GLY A 259 -9.67 14.82 1.91
CA GLY A 259 -10.37 13.62 1.47
C GLY A 259 -10.51 13.59 -0.05
N ALA A 260 -10.31 12.42 -0.66
CA ALA A 260 -10.50 12.23 -2.08
C ALA A 260 -11.97 12.40 -2.46
N GLN A 261 -12.23 13.24 -3.46
CA GLN A 261 -13.55 13.29 -4.08
C GLN A 261 -13.82 11.94 -4.77
N GLY A 262 -15.00 11.37 -4.52
CA GLY A 262 -15.42 10.11 -5.14
C GLY A 262 -15.03 8.84 -4.37
N PHE A 263 -14.38 8.94 -3.21
CA PHE A 263 -14.20 7.77 -2.35
C PHE A 263 -15.56 7.16 -1.99
N ALA A 264 -15.68 5.83 -2.13
CA ALA A 264 -16.89 5.11 -1.79
C ALA A 264 -16.58 3.76 -1.15
N THR A 265 -17.21 3.44 -0.02
CA THR A 265 -17.05 2.11 0.62
C THR A 265 -17.63 0.99 -0.25
N ALA A 266 -18.54 1.32 -1.15
CA ALA A 266 -19.14 0.40 -2.12
C ALA A 266 -18.28 0.14 -3.37
N ALA A 267 -17.11 0.77 -3.52
CA ALA A 267 -16.23 0.53 -4.65
C ALA A 267 -15.83 -0.96 -4.70
N CYS A 268 -16.11 -1.60 -5.83
CA CYS A 268 -15.86 -3.02 -6.03
C CYS A 268 -15.62 -3.37 -7.50
N PHE A 269 -15.18 -4.60 -7.72
CA PHE A 269 -15.15 -5.27 -9.01
C PHE A 269 -15.50 -6.74 -8.83
N GLU A 270 -15.96 -7.35 -9.91
CA GLU A 270 -16.21 -8.79 -9.99
C GLU A 270 -15.04 -9.45 -10.72
N VAL A 271 -14.69 -10.65 -10.25
CA VAL A 271 -13.72 -11.58 -10.85
C VAL A 271 -14.47 -12.80 -11.36
#